data_AF-A0A920PBQ9-F1
#
_entry.id   AF-A0A920PBQ9-F1
#
_cell.length_a   1.000
_cell.length_b   1.000
_cell.length_c   1.000
_cell.angle_alpha   90.00
_cell.angle_beta   90.00
_cell.angle_gamma   90.00
#
_symmetry.space_group_name_H-M   'P 1'
#
loop_
_entity.id
_entity.type
_entity.pdbx_description
1 polymer ?
#
loop_
_entity_poly.entity_id
_entity_poly.type
_entity_poly.pdbx_seq_one_letter_code
_entity_poly.pdbx_strand_id
1 'polypeptide(L)'
;MNIDIIIIGCIAVLSGLYALFNIFGLVGLSCGIAVMLIYVLLLRLKPRKSQEKTTFQNIRFKLPVILILGAIIWVVAGKFNFPVWWQIEFVAFILVGFAFFTLLDWKTLHVEKKTSTWVMRLLATYALASGIFITVTAQLPQFDPEFELAKLNKPPVKLSGLAGPEVIAAGREIFENNKCFNCHKVFWEGNSDRGPNLGTKQIGLYSDDYIKEQILEPRKKQAPGFEDPKSVKAMPTYYGDDIEGDEMVALIAYLKTMRDPTHMPVEGKFPNQWTWWDDPEIIKQGQTVFEGTEPATEGLNCAVCHGKDGIPMMTGALDFRNENHKDTDKMPDHIDDLLKDWPDALWYKRVTRGVTGSPMAPWGTIFPHLYLWKAEA
;
A
#
# COMPACT_ATOMS: atom_id res chain seq x y z
N MET A 1 -5.58 32.84 -41.69
CA MET A 1 -6.44 32.20 -40.67
C MET A 1 -6.19 32.93 -39.36
N ASN A 2 -7.24 33.42 -38.70
CA ASN A 2 -7.06 34.25 -37.50
C ASN A 2 -6.49 33.37 -36.36
N ILE A 3 -5.40 33.81 -35.71
CA ILE A 3 -4.69 33.00 -34.68
C ILE A 3 -5.65 32.54 -33.58
N ASP A 4 -6.65 33.35 -33.24
CA ASP A 4 -7.68 33.01 -32.26
C ASP A 4 -8.53 31.79 -32.64
N ILE A 5 -8.82 31.63 -33.93
CA ILE A 5 -9.58 30.47 -34.46
C ILE A 5 -8.73 29.20 -34.35
N ILE A 6 -7.41 29.32 -34.53
CA ILE A 6 -6.47 28.21 -34.36
C ILE A 6 -6.40 27.80 -32.89
N ILE A 7 -6.31 28.77 -31.98
CA ILE A 7 -6.24 28.51 -30.53
C ILE A 7 -7.53 27.84 -30.03
N ILE A 8 -8.70 28.38 -30.38
CA ILE A 8 -10.00 27.80 -30.02
C ILE A 8 -10.15 26.40 -30.61
N GLY A 9 -9.76 26.21 -31.88
CA GLY A 9 -9.76 24.91 -32.53
C GLY A 9 -8.86 23.88 -31.85
N CYS A 10 -7.65 24.28 -31.43
CA CYS A 10 -6.73 23.41 -30.70
C CYS A 10 -7.29 23.01 -29.33
N ILE A 11 -7.84 23.95 -28.57
CA ILE A 11 -8.45 23.66 -27.26
C ILE A 11 -9.63 22.70 -27.42
N ALA A 12 -10.48 22.90 -28.42
CA ALA A 12 -11.62 22.01 -28.70
C ALA A 12 -11.15 20.58 -29.06
N VAL A 13 -10.17 20.45 -29.96
CA VAL A 13 -9.63 19.15 -30.39
C VAL A 13 -8.95 18.43 -29.22
N LEU A 14 -8.08 19.11 -28.47
CA LEU A 14 -7.39 18.51 -27.33
C LEU A 14 -8.34 18.10 -26.21
N SER A 15 -9.37 18.91 -25.93
CA SER A 15 -10.39 18.58 -24.93
C SER A 15 -11.29 17.44 -25.37
N GLY A 16 -11.62 17.36 -26.67
CA GLY A 16 -12.36 16.25 -27.25
C GLY A 16 -11.56 14.94 -27.24
N LEU A 17 -10.27 14.99 -27.59
CA LEU A 17 -9.37 13.84 -27.49
C LEU A 17 -9.23 13.37 -26.03
N TYR A 18 -9.03 14.29 -25.09
CA TYR A 18 -8.98 13.94 -23.67
C TYR A 18 -10.28 13.31 -23.19
N ALA A 19 -11.43 13.78 -23.69
CA ALA A 19 -12.73 13.23 -23.35
C ALA A 19 -12.94 11.80 -23.87
N LEU A 20 -12.40 11.48 -25.04
CA LEU A 20 -12.52 10.17 -25.67
C LEU A 20 -11.63 9.10 -25.03
N PHE A 21 -10.50 9.48 -24.44
CA PHE A 21 -9.47 8.55 -23.97
C PHE A 21 -9.29 8.50 -22.44
N ASN A 22 -10.15 9.16 -21.65
CA ASN A 22 -10.01 9.20 -20.20
C ASN A 22 -11.37 9.03 -19.47
N ILE A 23 -11.37 8.28 -18.35
CA ILE A 23 -12.52 8.11 -17.45
C ILE A 23 -13.06 9.45 -16.91
N PHE A 24 -12.19 10.46 -16.80
CA PHE A 24 -12.60 11.83 -16.43
C PHE A 24 -13.06 12.69 -17.62
N GLY A 25 -13.43 12.07 -18.74
CA GLY A 25 -13.57 12.73 -20.02
C GLY A 25 -14.59 13.88 -20.05
N LEU A 26 -15.71 13.74 -19.35
CA LEU A 26 -16.74 14.78 -19.24
C LEU A 26 -16.26 16.01 -18.43
N VAL A 27 -15.40 15.77 -17.43
CA VAL A 27 -14.76 16.84 -16.66
C VAL A 27 -13.72 17.56 -17.51
N GLY A 28 -12.92 16.82 -18.27
CA GLY A 28 -11.94 17.42 -19.20
C GLY A 28 -12.60 18.26 -20.29
N LEU A 29 -13.71 17.78 -20.87
CA LEU A 29 -14.48 18.52 -21.88
C LEU A 29 -15.09 19.81 -21.30
N SER A 30 -15.68 19.74 -20.11
CA SER A 30 -16.27 20.91 -19.45
C SER A 30 -15.20 21.95 -19.05
N CYS A 31 -14.03 21.53 -18.59
CA CYS A 31 -12.87 22.42 -18.39
C CYS A 31 -12.43 23.07 -19.70
N GLY A 32 -12.34 22.32 -20.79
CA GLY A 32 -12.00 22.84 -22.12
C GLY A 32 -12.99 23.91 -22.60
N ILE A 33 -14.29 23.66 -22.43
CA ILE A 33 -15.35 24.63 -22.75
C ILE A 33 -15.22 25.89 -21.89
N ALA A 34 -14.97 25.74 -20.58
CA ALA A 34 -14.77 26.88 -19.68
C ALA A 34 -13.58 27.75 -20.12
N VAL A 35 -12.45 27.14 -20.50
CA VAL A 35 -11.27 27.86 -21.01
C VAL A 35 -11.60 28.62 -22.31
N MET A 36 -12.32 27.99 -23.25
CA MET A 36 -12.75 28.65 -24.49
C MET A 36 -13.67 29.85 -24.22
N LEU A 37 -14.64 29.70 -23.31
CA LEU A 37 -15.55 30.78 -22.92
C LEU A 37 -14.80 31.94 -22.26
N ILE A 38 -13.87 31.64 -21.35
CA ILE A 38 -13.01 32.65 -20.72
C ILE A 38 -12.15 33.36 -21.78
N TYR A 39 -11.54 32.62 -22.71
CA TYR A 39 -10.73 33.19 -23.78
C TYR A 39 -11.55 34.15 -24.66
N VAL A 40 -12.72 33.72 -25.11
CA VAL A 40 -13.64 34.55 -25.90
C VAL A 40 -14.10 35.78 -25.12
N LEU A 41 -14.37 35.64 -23.82
CA LEU A 41 -14.74 36.75 -22.96
C LEU A 41 -13.59 37.75 -22.79
N LEU A 42 -12.36 37.27 -22.62
CA LEU A 42 -11.16 38.10 -22.55
C LEU A 42 -10.91 38.86 -23.85
N LEU A 43 -11.12 38.24 -25.01
CA LEU A 43 -11.02 38.90 -26.32
C LEU A 43 -12.03 40.03 -26.51
N ARG A 44 -13.19 39.96 -25.85
CA ARG A 44 -14.21 41.02 -25.88
C ARG A 44 -13.92 42.19 -24.96
N LEU A 45 -12.98 42.05 -24.02
CA LEU A 45 -12.58 43.15 -23.15
C LEU A 45 -11.69 44.12 -23.93
N LYS A 46 -12.00 45.42 -23.88
CA LYS A 46 -11.14 46.43 -24.48
C LYS A 46 -9.76 46.39 -23.81
N PRO A 47 -8.66 46.30 -24.57
CA PRO A 47 -7.33 46.30 -23.99
C PRO A 47 -7.10 47.62 -23.23
N ARG A 48 -6.97 47.53 -21.91
CA ARG A 48 -6.56 48.66 -21.08
C ARG A 48 -5.07 48.86 -21.28
N LYS A 49 -4.61 50.11 -21.44
CA LYS A 49 -3.16 50.40 -21.45
C LYS A 49 -2.55 49.84 -20.18
N SER A 50 -1.58 48.93 -20.34
CA SER A 50 -0.82 48.36 -19.24
C SER A 50 -0.16 49.51 -18.47
N GLN A 51 -0.54 49.67 -17.21
CA GLN A 51 0.13 50.58 -16.29
C GLN A 51 1.15 49.75 -15.52
N GLU A 52 2.42 50.17 -15.54
CA GLU A 52 3.47 49.51 -14.75
C GLU A 52 3.09 49.53 -13.26
N LYS A 53 2.84 48.35 -12.70
CA LYS A 53 2.62 48.20 -11.27
C LYS A 53 3.96 48.14 -10.55
N THR A 54 4.00 48.68 -9.34
CA THR A 54 5.15 48.47 -8.46
C THR A 54 5.16 47.03 -7.93
N THR A 55 6.33 46.51 -7.52
CA THR A 55 6.48 45.17 -6.93
C THR A 55 5.53 44.97 -5.74
N PHE A 56 5.37 45.99 -4.91
CA PHE A 56 4.46 45.94 -3.76
C PHE A 56 2.98 45.86 -4.17
N GLN A 57 2.55 46.66 -5.15
CA GLN A 57 1.19 46.57 -5.69
C GLN A 57 0.94 45.21 -6.33
N ASN A 58 1.93 44.65 -7.01
CA ASN A 58 1.83 43.34 -7.65
C ASN A 58 1.63 42.20 -6.63
N ILE A 59 2.46 42.19 -5.58
CA ILE A 59 2.41 41.19 -4.51
C ILE A 59 1.12 41.32 -3.67
N ARG A 60 0.73 42.55 -3.30
CA ARG A 60 -0.42 42.81 -2.41
C ARG A 60 -1.73 42.20 -2.94
N PHE A 61 -1.96 42.24 -4.25
CA PHE A 61 -3.19 41.69 -4.83
C PHE A 61 -3.12 40.19 -5.06
N LYS A 62 -1.94 39.63 -5.37
CA LYS A 62 -1.78 38.22 -5.69
C LYS A 62 -1.65 37.33 -4.45
N LEU A 63 -1.00 37.82 -3.40
CA LEU A 63 -0.73 37.03 -2.19
C LEU A 63 -2.00 36.47 -1.53
N PRO A 64 -3.09 37.26 -1.31
CA PRO A 64 -4.32 36.71 -0.72
C PRO A 64 -4.98 35.63 -1.59
N VAL A 65 -4.97 35.80 -2.91
CA VAL A 65 -5.53 34.82 -3.86
C VAL A 65 -4.77 33.50 -3.76
N ILE A 66 -3.45 33.57 -3.70
CA ILE A 66 -2.56 32.40 -3.59
C ILE A 66 -2.73 31.67 -2.26
N LEU A 67 -2.87 32.41 -1.15
CA LEU A 67 -3.13 31.80 0.16
C LEU A 67 -4.48 31.09 0.20
N ILE A 68 -5.53 31.71 -0.37
CA ILE A 68 -6.86 31.10 -0.45
C ILE A 68 -6.82 29.84 -1.34
N LEU A 69 -6.20 29.92 -2.52
CA LEU A 69 -6.05 28.77 -3.40
C LEU A 69 -5.23 27.64 -2.75
N GLY A 70 -4.16 27.99 -2.03
CA GLY A 70 -3.35 27.04 -1.26
C GLY A 70 -4.16 26.30 -0.21
N ALA A 71 -4.96 27.03 0.59
CA ALA A 71 -5.84 26.42 1.58
C ALA A 71 -6.89 25.51 0.95
N ILE A 72 -7.49 25.92 -0.18
CA ILE A 72 -8.47 25.09 -0.91
C ILE A 72 -7.82 23.81 -1.41
N ILE A 73 -6.66 23.91 -2.08
CA ILE A 73 -5.95 22.76 -2.64
C ILE A 73 -5.52 21.79 -1.53
N TRP A 74 -5.02 22.32 -0.40
CA TRP A 74 -4.68 21.51 0.77
C TRP A 74 -5.87 20.69 1.29
N VAL A 75 -7.00 21.37 1.54
CA VAL A 75 -8.21 20.71 2.07
C VAL A 75 -8.79 19.70 1.08
N VAL A 76 -8.83 20.05 -0.20
CA VAL A 76 -9.35 19.15 -1.25
C VAL A 76 -8.43 17.92 -1.38
N ALA A 77 -7.12 18.10 -1.48
CA ALA A 77 -6.19 16.98 -1.58
C ALA A 77 -6.26 16.05 -0.37
N GLY A 78 -6.43 16.60 0.85
CA GLY A 78 -6.70 15.82 2.06
C GLY A 78 -7.99 15.00 1.97
N LYS A 79 -9.09 15.59 1.46
CA LYS A 79 -10.36 14.85 1.25
C LYS A 79 -10.26 13.71 0.24
N PHE A 80 -9.34 13.81 -0.72
CA PHE A 80 -9.05 12.75 -1.68
C PHE A 80 -8.02 11.73 -1.18
N ASN A 81 -7.64 11.79 0.10
CA ASN A 81 -6.67 10.87 0.74
C ASN A 81 -5.27 10.89 0.10
N PHE A 82 -4.84 12.00 -0.49
CA PHE A 82 -3.45 12.13 -0.94
C PHE A 82 -2.49 12.15 0.27
N PRO A 83 -1.33 11.47 0.19
CA PRO A 83 -0.31 11.56 1.24
C PRO A 83 0.16 13.01 1.46
N VAL A 84 0.57 13.34 2.68
CA VAL A 84 0.93 14.71 3.09
C VAL A 84 2.01 15.33 2.19
N TRP A 85 3.00 14.55 1.75
CA TRP A 85 4.05 15.03 0.84
C TRP A 85 3.52 15.51 -0.51
N TRP A 86 2.53 14.82 -1.06
CA TRP A 86 1.86 15.24 -2.30
C TRP A 86 1.03 16.51 -2.08
N GLN A 87 0.38 16.66 -0.91
CA GLN A 87 -0.35 17.89 -0.58
C GLN A 87 0.59 19.10 -0.49
N ILE A 88 1.77 18.92 0.11
CA ILE A 88 2.83 19.95 0.16
C ILE A 88 3.27 20.33 -1.25
N GLU A 89 3.52 19.34 -2.11
CA GLU A 89 3.92 19.57 -3.49
C GLU A 89 2.87 20.34 -4.30
N PHE A 90 1.59 19.96 -4.19
CA PHE A 90 0.49 20.69 -4.86
C PHE A 90 0.41 22.15 -4.42
N VAL A 91 0.58 22.43 -3.12
CA VAL A 91 0.63 23.81 -2.62
C VAL A 91 1.89 24.53 -3.09
N ALA A 92 3.03 23.86 -3.16
CA ALA A 92 4.27 24.43 -3.66
C ALA A 92 4.15 24.90 -5.13
N PHE A 93 3.44 24.16 -5.98
CA PHE A 93 3.17 24.60 -7.36
C PHE A 93 2.39 25.91 -7.45
N ILE A 94 1.53 26.20 -6.47
CA ILE A 94 0.82 27.49 -6.40
C ILE A 94 1.81 28.62 -6.10
N LEU A 95 2.81 28.38 -5.24
CA LEU A 95 3.88 29.35 -4.95
C LEU A 95 4.77 29.58 -6.18
N VAL A 96 5.05 28.54 -6.98
CA VAL A 96 5.73 28.68 -8.27
C VAL A 96 4.91 29.56 -9.22
N GLY A 97 3.60 29.31 -9.31
CA GLY A 97 2.68 30.15 -10.07
C GLY A 97 2.68 31.61 -9.60
N PHE A 98 2.66 31.84 -8.29
CA PHE A 98 2.79 33.17 -7.70
C PHE A 98 4.07 33.89 -8.15
N ALA A 99 5.22 33.21 -8.07
CA ALA A 99 6.49 33.76 -8.53
C ALA A 99 6.45 34.10 -10.02
N PHE A 100 5.92 33.19 -10.85
CA PHE A 100 5.80 33.37 -12.29
C PHE A 100 4.90 34.56 -12.66
N PHE A 101 3.69 34.65 -12.11
CA PHE A 101 2.78 35.76 -12.38
C PHE A 101 3.27 37.09 -11.80
N THR A 102 4.03 37.06 -10.70
CA THR A 102 4.69 38.27 -10.18
C THR A 102 5.79 38.74 -11.12
N LEU A 103 6.53 37.81 -11.73
CA LEU A 103 7.58 38.09 -12.71
C LEU A 103 7.01 38.64 -14.03
N LEU A 104 5.87 38.11 -14.50
CA LEU A 104 5.19 38.61 -15.71
C LEU A 104 4.65 40.04 -15.56
N ASP A 105 4.15 40.38 -14.37
CA ASP A 105 3.67 41.74 -14.04
C ASP A 105 4.81 42.67 -13.58
N TRP A 106 6.07 42.22 -13.66
CA TRP A 106 7.22 43.04 -13.32
C TRP A 106 7.44 44.15 -14.37
N LYS A 107 8.10 45.23 -13.95
CA LYS A 107 8.47 46.31 -14.87
C LYS A 107 9.26 45.77 -16.05
N THR A 108 8.98 46.31 -17.24
CA THR A 108 9.71 45.96 -18.46
C THR A 108 11.20 46.24 -18.23
N LEU A 109 12.03 45.22 -18.39
CA LEU A 109 13.47 45.38 -18.26
C LEU A 109 13.98 46.22 -19.43
N HIS A 110 14.82 47.22 -19.12
CA HIS A 110 15.50 47.98 -20.16
C HIS A 110 16.59 47.13 -20.81
N VAL A 111 16.73 47.27 -22.13
CA VAL A 111 17.81 46.60 -22.88
C VAL A 111 19.15 47.07 -22.34
N GLU A 112 19.98 46.11 -21.94
CA GLU A 112 21.32 46.41 -21.46
C GLU A 112 22.21 46.86 -22.61
N LYS A 113 22.83 48.03 -22.45
CA LYS A 113 23.66 48.64 -23.49
C LYS A 113 25.12 48.18 -23.45
N LYS A 114 25.57 47.55 -22.36
CA LYS A 114 26.98 47.21 -22.13
C LYS A 114 27.16 45.70 -22.06
N THR A 115 28.11 45.18 -22.85
CA THR A 115 28.38 43.73 -22.92
C THR A 115 28.83 43.14 -21.59
N SER A 116 29.67 43.86 -20.85
CA SER A 116 30.18 43.38 -19.56
C SER A 116 29.08 43.17 -18.52
N THR A 117 28.02 43.99 -18.56
CA THR A 117 26.94 43.96 -17.57
C THR A 117 26.06 42.72 -17.72
N TRP A 118 25.68 42.37 -18.95
CA TRP A 118 24.85 41.18 -19.17
C TRP A 118 25.65 39.89 -18.99
N VAL A 119 26.95 39.89 -19.34
CA VAL A 119 27.87 38.78 -19.06
C VAL A 119 27.99 38.54 -17.55
N MET A 120 28.21 39.60 -16.76
CA MET A 120 28.25 39.50 -15.30
C MET A 120 26.94 38.98 -14.71
N ARG A 121 25.78 39.47 -15.19
CA ARG A 121 24.47 38.99 -14.75
C ARG A 121 24.24 37.53 -15.10
N LEU A 122 24.65 37.10 -16.29
CA LEU A 122 24.56 35.70 -16.70
C LEU A 122 25.40 34.81 -15.76
N LEU A 123 26.68 35.15 -15.59
CA LEU A 123 27.58 34.42 -14.68
C LEU A 123 27.06 34.40 -13.24
N ALA A 124 26.60 35.54 -12.72
CA ALA A 124 26.04 35.63 -11.37
C ALA A 124 24.77 34.80 -11.21
N THR A 125 23.89 34.77 -12.23
CA THR A 125 22.65 33.96 -12.20
C THR A 125 22.98 32.47 -12.15
N TYR A 126 23.89 32.01 -13.02
CA TYR A 126 24.30 30.61 -13.03
C TYR A 126 25.10 30.24 -11.78
N ALA A 127 25.98 31.11 -11.28
CA ALA A 127 26.72 30.88 -10.05
C ALA A 127 25.78 30.79 -8.84
N LEU A 128 24.78 31.68 -8.75
CA LEU A 128 23.77 31.65 -7.68
C LEU A 128 22.93 30.37 -7.75
N ALA A 129 22.37 30.05 -8.92
CA ALA A 129 21.59 28.84 -9.10
C ALA A 129 22.41 27.58 -8.80
N SER A 130 23.65 27.50 -9.31
CA SER A 130 24.56 26.38 -9.05
C SER A 130 24.89 26.28 -7.57
N GLY A 131 25.16 27.41 -6.89
CA GLY A 131 25.40 27.43 -5.46
C GLY A 131 24.21 26.92 -4.65
N ILE A 132 22.98 27.31 -5.00
CA ILE A 132 21.75 26.81 -4.37
C ILE A 132 21.61 25.30 -4.62
N PHE A 133 21.75 24.84 -5.86
CA PHE A 133 21.62 23.42 -6.16
C PHE A 133 22.69 22.58 -5.46
N ILE A 134 23.95 22.99 -5.48
CA ILE A 134 25.05 22.28 -4.81
C ILE A 134 24.81 22.24 -3.29
N THR A 135 24.43 23.37 -2.67
CA THR A 135 24.23 23.42 -1.21
C THR A 135 23.01 22.62 -0.77
N VAL A 136 21.87 22.74 -1.47
CA VAL A 136 20.67 21.97 -1.19
C VAL A 136 20.92 20.47 -1.39
N THR A 137 21.54 20.09 -2.52
CA THR A 137 21.82 18.67 -2.77
C THR A 137 22.83 18.09 -1.79
N ALA A 138 23.85 18.85 -1.37
CA ALA A 138 24.79 18.41 -0.34
C ALA A 138 24.14 18.15 1.03
N GLN A 139 22.97 18.74 1.30
CA GLN A 139 22.19 18.49 2.52
C GLN A 139 21.19 17.33 2.39
N LEU A 140 20.89 16.88 1.17
CA LEU A 140 20.09 15.69 0.96
C LEU A 140 20.93 14.44 1.28
N PRO A 141 20.31 13.32 1.68
CA PRO A 141 21.02 12.05 1.84
C PRO A 141 21.77 11.70 0.56
N GLN A 142 23.10 11.83 0.61
CA GLN A 142 23.97 11.48 -0.50
C GLN A 142 24.35 10.01 -0.40
N PHE A 143 24.72 9.42 -1.55
CA PHE A 143 25.36 8.12 -1.58
C PHE A 143 26.65 8.20 -0.76
N ASP A 144 26.70 7.46 0.35
CA ASP A 144 27.89 7.35 1.19
C ASP A 144 28.57 6.00 0.86
N PRO A 145 29.71 6.03 0.15
CA PRO A 145 30.41 4.81 -0.23
C PRO A 145 30.82 3.97 0.97
N GLU A 146 31.19 4.59 2.11
CA GLU A 146 31.57 3.87 3.32
C GLU A 146 30.35 3.22 3.97
N PHE A 147 29.21 3.91 3.99
CA PHE A 147 27.95 3.33 4.47
C PHE A 147 27.48 2.14 3.61
N GLU A 148 27.56 2.26 2.28
CA GLU A 148 27.21 1.16 1.38
C GLU A 148 28.23 0.01 1.44
N LEU A 149 29.54 0.32 1.55
CA LEU A 149 30.57 -0.68 1.84
C LEU A 149 30.36 -1.35 3.20
N ALA A 150 29.91 -0.62 4.21
CA ALA A 150 29.62 -1.18 5.53
C ALA A 150 28.41 -2.13 5.50
N LYS A 151 27.44 -1.90 4.61
CA LYS A 151 26.36 -2.87 4.34
C LYS A 151 26.90 -4.13 3.65
N LEU A 152 27.76 -3.97 2.65
CA LEU A 152 28.38 -5.10 1.93
C LEU A 152 29.34 -5.92 2.81
N ASN A 153 30.06 -5.25 3.71
CA ASN A 153 31.00 -5.85 4.63
C ASN A 153 30.38 -6.19 5.98
N LYS A 154 29.05 -6.03 6.14
CA LYS A 154 28.37 -6.39 7.37
C LYS A 154 28.56 -7.90 7.53
N PRO A 155 29.25 -8.36 8.59
CA PRO A 155 29.45 -9.78 8.77
C PRO A 155 28.06 -10.45 8.82
N PRO A 156 27.88 -11.62 8.19
CA PRO A 156 26.61 -12.31 8.18
C PRO A 156 26.12 -12.41 9.61
N VAL A 157 24.83 -12.12 9.83
CA VAL A 157 24.22 -12.20 11.16
C VAL A 157 24.43 -13.63 11.65
N LYS A 158 25.40 -13.84 12.55
CA LYS A 158 25.64 -15.15 13.16
C LYS A 158 24.57 -15.36 14.22
N LEU A 159 23.48 -16.00 13.82
CA LEU A 159 22.33 -16.26 14.70
C LEU A 159 22.56 -17.46 15.62
N SER A 160 23.64 -18.22 15.39
CA SER A 160 24.09 -19.28 16.28
C SER A 160 24.21 -18.77 17.73
N GLY A 161 23.21 -19.06 18.56
CA GLY A 161 23.16 -18.72 19.99
C GLY A 161 22.21 -17.57 20.38
N LEU A 162 21.55 -16.91 19.43
CA LEU A 162 20.50 -15.92 19.72
C LEU A 162 19.12 -16.58 19.74
N ALA A 163 18.29 -16.23 20.72
CA ALA A 163 16.93 -16.77 20.86
C ALA A 163 15.91 -15.64 21.08
N GLY A 164 14.85 -15.64 20.29
CA GLY A 164 13.65 -14.82 20.52
C GLY A 164 13.72 -13.41 19.91
N PRO A 165 13.64 -12.32 20.71
CA PRO A 165 13.43 -10.96 20.19
C PRO A 165 14.51 -10.44 19.23
N GLU A 166 15.78 -10.77 19.46
CA GLU A 166 16.91 -10.28 18.67
C GLU A 166 16.89 -10.87 17.25
N VAL A 167 16.48 -12.13 17.11
CA VAL A 167 16.33 -12.81 15.81
C VAL A 167 15.19 -12.17 15.01
N ILE A 168 14.09 -11.85 15.68
CA ILE A 168 12.94 -11.16 15.07
C ILE A 168 13.34 -9.75 14.61
N ALA A 169 14.09 -9.01 15.45
CA ALA A 169 14.58 -7.68 15.11
C ALA A 169 15.54 -7.72 13.90
N ALA A 170 16.46 -8.68 13.86
CA ALA A 170 17.34 -8.90 12.72
C ALA A 170 16.54 -9.25 11.45
N GLY A 171 15.53 -10.10 11.56
CA GLY A 171 14.64 -10.45 10.46
C GLY A 171 13.87 -9.24 9.90
N ARG A 172 13.41 -8.34 10.78
CA ARG A 172 12.81 -7.06 10.35
C ARG A 172 13.82 -6.20 9.61
N GLU A 173 15.06 -6.11 10.09
CA GLU A 173 16.11 -5.35 9.42
C GLU A 173 16.39 -5.89 8.01
N ILE A 174 16.43 -7.22 7.86
CA ILE A 174 16.59 -7.89 6.56
C ILE A 174 15.42 -7.56 5.63
N PHE A 175 14.18 -7.60 6.14
CA PHE A 175 12.98 -7.24 5.38
C PHE A 175 13.02 -5.77 4.90
N GLU A 176 13.53 -4.85 5.72
CA GLU A 176 13.66 -3.43 5.40
C GLU A 176 14.82 -3.15 4.43
N ASN A 177 15.99 -3.76 4.66
CA ASN A 177 17.18 -3.59 3.85
C ASN A 177 16.98 -4.11 2.42
N ASN A 178 16.29 -5.24 2.29
CA ASN A 178 15.91 -5.84 1.00
C ASN A 178 14.65 -5.20 0.39
N LYS A 179 14.18 -4.07 0.94
CA LYS A 179 13.10 -3.26 0.38
C LYS A 179 11.78 -4.02 0.20
N CYS A 180 11.51 -5.03 1.02
CA CYS A 180 10.27 -5.80 0.95
C CYS A 180 9.03 -4.92 1.20
N PHE A 181 9.14 -3.88 2.04
CA PHE A 181 8.08 -2.88 2.29
C PHE A 181 7.65 -2.07 1.05
N ASN A 182 8.47 -2.04 -0.02
CA ASN A 182 8.08 -1.36 -1.25
C ASN A 182 6.96 -2.09 -2.00
N CYS A 183 6.77 -3.38 -1.74
CA CYS A 183 5.75 -4.20 -2.39
C CYS A 183 4.76 -4.84 -1.42
N HIS A 184 5.22 -5.24 -0.23
CA HIS A 184 4.41 -5.92 0.77
C HIS A 184 3.98 -4.98 1.89
N LYS A 185 2.71 -5.08 2.28
CA LYS A 185 2.20 -4.49 3.51
C LYS A 185 2.34 -5.48 4.66
N VAL A 186 2.65 -4.96 5.83
CA VAL A 186 2.82 -5.72 7.08
C VAL A 186 2.31 -4.86 8.22
N PHE A 187 1.28 -5.30 8.96
CA PHE A 187 0.72 -4.58 10.13
C PHE A 187 0.69 -3.04 9.97
N TRP A 188 0.06 -2.56 8.91
CA TRP A 188 -0.12 -1.13 8.59
C TRP A 188 1.13 -0.38 8.10
N GLU A 189 2.28 -1.04 8.00
CA GLU A 189 3.49 -0.55 7.34
C GLU A 189 3.55 -1.03 5.88
N GLY A 190 4.21 -0.27 5.02
CA GLY A 190 4.33 -0.54 3.59
C GLY A 190 3.42 0.34 2.73
N ASN A 191 3.90 0.67 1.52
CA ASN A 191 3.35 1.76 0.72
C ASN A 191 2.65 1.31 -0.57
N SER A 192 2.57 0.00 -0.84
CA SER A 192 2.08 -0.52 -2.11
C SER A 192 1.23 -1.77 -1.97
N ASP A 193 0.29 -1.97 -2.90
CA ASP A 193 -0.50 -3.19 -3.10
C ASP A 193 0.06 -4.04 -4.25
N ARG A 194 1.38 -3.92 -4.49
CA ARG A 194 2.05 -4.63 -5.60
C ARG A 194 2.29 -6.10 -5.27
N GLY A 195 2.54 -6.42 -4.00
CA GLY A 195 2.57 -7.78 -3.46
C GLY A 195 1.43 -8.00 -2.46
N PRO A 196 1.19 -9.27 -2.04
CA PRO A 196 0.19 -9.59 -1.03
C PRO A 196 0.52 -8.91 0.31
N ASN A 197 -0.53 -8.52 1.04
CA ASN A 197 -0.40 -8.06 2.41
C ASN A 197 -0.12 -9.25 3.32
N LEU A 198 1.12 -9.34 3.82
CA LEU A 198 1.61 -10.49 4.57
C LEU A 198 1.00 -10.57 5.97
N GLY A 199 0.56 -9.44 6.52
CA GLY A 199 -0.14 -9.38 7.79
C GLY A 199 -1.54 -9.98 7.70
N THR A 200 -2.37 -9.50 6.75
CA THR A 200 -3.74 -10.00 6.58
C THR A 200 -3.79 -11.41 6.01
N LYS A 201 -2.82 -11.78 5.17
CA LYS A 201 -2.60 -13.17 4.72
C LYS A 201 -2.16 -14.09 5.85
N GLN A 202 -1.75 -13.53 6.98
CA GLN A 202 -1.20 -14.23 8.12
C GLN A 202 -0.08 -15.19 7.71
N ILE A 203 0.94 -14.66 7.01
CA ILE A 203 2.05 -15.46 6.50
C ILE A 203 2.70 -16.30 7.60
N GLY A 204 2.61 -15.88 8.87
CA GLY A 204 3.13 -16.62 10.01
C GLY A 204 2.42 -17.95 10.32
N LEU A 205 1.26 -18.24 9.73
CA LEU A 205 0.63 -19.56 9.83
C LEU A 205 1.35 -20.62 8.95
N TYR A 206 2.00 -20.21 7.87
CA TYR A 206 2.59 -21.12 6.90
C TYR A 206 3.90 -21.74 7.40
N SER A 207 4.31 -22.86 6.80
CA SER A 207 5.59 -23.52 7.14
C SER A 207 6.78 -22.68 6.70
N ASP A 208 7.90 -22.86 7.38
CA ASP A 208 9.15 -22.17 7.07
C ASP A 208 9.58 -22.47 5.63
N ASP A 209 9.44 -23.73 5.19
CA ASP A 209 9.71 -24.15 3.81
C ASP A 209 8.82 -23.46 2.78
N TYR A 210 7.53 -23.27 3.08
CA TYR A 210 6.63 -22.54 2.19
C TYR A 210 7.07 -21.08 2.06
N ILE A 211 7.37 -20.41 3.19
CA ILE A 211 7.81 -19.02 3.18
C ILE A 211 9.13 -18.89 2.40
N LYS A 212 10.07 -19.81 2.64
CA LYS A 212 11.35 -19.86 1.94
C LYS A 212 11.17 -20.06 0.44
N GLU A 213 10.33 -21.00 0.02
CA GLU A 213 10.01 -21.24 -1.39
C GLU A 213 9.40 -19.99 -2.04
N GLN A 214 8.49 -19.29 -1.35
CA GLN A 214 7.91 -18.05 -1.87
C GLN A 214 8.94 -16.94 -2.06
N ILE A 215 10.02 -16.92 -1.27
CA ILE A 215 11.11 -15.93 -1.41
C ILE A 215 12.08 -16.33 -2.54
N LEU A 216 12.46 -17.61 -2.62
CA LEU A 216 13.44 -18.12 -3.59
C LEU A 216 12.84 -18.37 -4.98
N GLU A 217 11.60 -18.85 -5.04
CA GLU A 217 10.88 -19.22 -6.25
C GLU A 217 9.52 -18.47 -6.36
N PRO A 218 9.51 -17.12 -6.30
CA PRO A 218 8.27 -16.34 -6.18
C PRO A 218 7.32 -16.45 -7.38
N ARG A 219 7.79 -17.03 -8.49
CA ARG A 219 7.02 -17.20 -9.73
C ARG A 219 6.34 -18.56 -9.84
N LYS A 220 6.65 -19.51 -8.94
CA LYS A 220 6.18 -20.90 -9.00
C LYS A 220 4.69 -21.02 -8.66
N LYS A 221 4.28 -20.45 -7.53
CA LYS A 221 2.89 -20.44 -7.06
C LYS A 221 2.51 -19.02 -6.66
N GLN A 222 1.64 -18.39 -7.43
CA GLN A 222 1.17 -17.03 -7.15
C GLN A 222 0.19 -17.02 -5.99
N ALA A 223 0.22 -15.95 -5.20
CA ALA A 223 -0.83 -15.68 -4.24
C ALA A 223 -2.15 -15.39 -4.99
N PRO A 224 -3.29 -15.84 -4.46
CA PRO A 224 -4.59 -15.55 -5.06
C PRO A 224 -4.79 -14.03 -5.25
N GLY A 225 -5.18 -13.60 -6.45
CA GLY A 225 -5.35 -12.20 -6.86
C GLY A 225 -4.12 -11.52 -7.45
N PHE A 226 -3.03 -12.27 -7.64
CA PHE A 226 -1.77 -11.81 -8.23
C PHE A 226 -1.40 -12.57 -9.52
N GLU A 227 -2.38 -13.18 -10.18
CA GLU A 227 -2.19 -14.01 -11.39
C GLU A 227 -1.95 -13.18 -12.66
N ASP A 228 -2.18 -11.87 -12.60
CA ASP A 228 -2.00 -11.00 -13.76
C ASP A 228 -0.51 -10.94 -14.20
N PRO A 229 -0.22 -10.82 -15.50
CA PRO A 229 1.15 -10.91 -16.01
C PRO A 229 2.14 -9.90 -15.41
N LYS A 230 1.66 -8.77 -14.89
CA LYS A 230 2.49 -7.74 -14.25
C LYS A 230 2.87 -8.17 -12.83
N SER A 231 1.95 -8.77 -12.09
CA SER A 231 2.15 -9.23 -10.72
C SER A 231 3.03 -10.47 -10.63
N VAL A 232 2.85 -11.43 -11.55
CA VAL A 232 3.72 -12.63 -11.63
C VAL A 232 5.19 -12.27 -11.77
N LYS A 233 5.50 -11.13 -12.42
CA LYS A 233 6.87 -10.65 -12.61
C LYS A 233 7.29 -9.58 -11.60
N ALA A 234 6.42 -9.21 -10.66
CA ALA A 234 6.66 -8.10 -9.75
C ALA A 234 7.68 -8.43 -8.66
N MET A 235 7.62 -9.65 -8.11
CA MET A 235 8.58 -10.08 -7.10
C MET A 235 9.91 -10.49 -7.76
N PRO A 236 11.04 -9.88 -7.36
CA PRO A 236 12.36 -10.23 -7.88
C PRO A 236 12.78 -11.66 -7.58
N THR A 237 13.63 -12.24 -8.42
CA THR A 237 14.12 -13.62 -8.31
C THR A 237 15.57 -13.72 -7.83
N TYR A 238 16.19 -12.60 -7.46
CA TYR A 238 17.60 -12.54 -7.04
C TYR A 238 17.78 -12.70 -5.53
N TYR A 239 16.71 -12.76 -4.74
CA TYR A 239 16.83 -12.86 -3.27
C TYR A 239 17.51 -14.14 -2.80
N GLY A 240 17.54 -15.18 -3.62
CA GLY A 240 18.34 -16.38 -3.33
C GLY A 240 19.84 -16.13 -3.34
N ASP A 241 20.30 -15.12 -4.09
CA ASP A 241 21.71 -14.73 -4.14
C ASP A 241 22.06 -13.72 -3.01
N ASP A 242 21.06 -12.97 -2.54
CA ASP A 242 21.24 -11.86 -1.57
C ASP A 242 20.91 -12.25 -0.12
N ILE A 243 20.09 -13.28 0.11
CA ILE A 243 19.60 -13.68 1.44
C ILE A 243 19.83 -15.18 1.65
N GLU A 244 20.92 -15.52 2.32
CA GLU A 244 21.33 -16.91 2.54
C GLU A 244 21.54 -17.25 4.02
N GLY A 245 21.58 -18.56 4.31
CA GLY A 245 21.94 -19.09 5.63
C GLY A 245 21.10 -18.52 6.77
N ASP A 246 21.78 -17.98 7.78
CA ASP A 246 21.18 -17.41 8.99
C ASP A 246 20.25 -16.23 8.66
N GLU A 247 20.54 -15.40 7.66
CA GLU A 247 19.70 -14.26 7.32
C GLU A 247 18.31 -14.68 6.85
N MET A 248 18.22 -15.76 6.05
CA MET A 248 16.95 -16.34 5.65
C MET A 248 16.16 -16.86 6.87
N VAL A 249 16.86 -17.47 7.84
CA VAL A 249 16.24 -17.97 9.08
C VAL A 249 15.68 -16.81 9.91
N ALA A 250 16.43 -15.72 10.08
CA ALA A 250 15.93 -14.53 10.77
C ALA A 250 14.73 -13.90 10.05
N LEU A 251 14.80 -13.76 8.73
CA LEU A 251 13.71 -13.22 7.92
C LEU A 251 12.42 -14.05 8.10
N ILE A 252 12.53 -15.38 8.01
CA ILE A 252 11.41 -16.29 8.25
C ILE A 252 10.90 -16.12 9.68
N ALA A 253 11.78 -16.08 10.69
CA ALA A 253 11.37 -15.88 12.08
C ALA A 253 10.57 -14.59 12.30
N TYR A 254 10.96 -13.48 11.63
CA TYR A 254 10.18 -12.25 11.61
C TYR A 254 8.82 -12.43 10.92
N LEU A 255 8.77 -13.06 9.75
CA LEU A 255 7.51 -13.33 9.06
C LEU A 255 6.58 -14.25 9.86
N LYS A 256 7.14 -15.15 10.68
CA LYS A 256 6.39 -16.02 11.60
C LYS A 256 5.67 -15.25 12.71
N THR A 257 6.06 -14.00 12.99
CA THR A 257 5.30 -13.13 13.93
C THR A 257 4.05 -12.51 13.29
N MET A 258 3.87 -12.62 11.97
CA MET A 258 2.75 -12.03 11.23
C MET A 258 1.52 -12.94 11.26
N ARG A 259 0.96 -13.14 12.45
CA ARG A 259 -0.21 -13.99 12.67
C ARG A 259 -1.23 -13.27 13.53
N ASP A 260 -2.51 -13.45 13.21
CA ASP A 260 -3.63 -12.92 13.96
C ASP A 260 -4.53 -14.08 14.41
N PRO A 261 -4.59 -14.40 15.72
CA PRO A 261 -5.44 -15.49 16.20
C PRO A 261 -6.94 -15.13 16.24
N THR A 262 -7.32 -13.91 15.89
CA THR A 262 -8.70 -13.40 16.02
C THR A 262 -9.41 -13.21 14.69
N HIS A 263 -8.68 -12.93 13.63
CA HIS A 263 -9.25 -12.78 12.30
C HIS A 263 -8.80 -13.93 11.43
N MET A 264 -9.64 -14.38 10.51
CA MET A 264 -9.24 -15.34 9.49
C MET A 264 -8.33 -14.68 8.44
N PRO A 265 -7.47 -15.46 7.74
CA PRO A 265 -6.64 -14.92 6.67
C PRO A 265 -7.47 -14.35 5.50
N VAL A 266 -6.98 -13.23 4.97
CA VAL A 266 -7.56 -12.52 3.83
C VAL A 266 -6.54 -12.43 2.70
N GLU A 267 -6.96 -12.79 1.50
CA GLU A 267 -6.17 -12.82 0.27
C GLU A 267 -6.60 -11.71 -0.70
N GLY A 268 -5.79 -11.49 -1.74
CA GLY A 268 -6.09 -10.53 -2.82
C GLY A 268 -5.58 -9.11 -2.60
N LYS A 269 -5.87 -8.25 -3.59
CA LYS A 269 -5.47 -6.84 -3.63
C LYS A 269 -6.61 -5.95 -3.18
N PHE A 270 -6.33 -4.85 -2.50
CA PHE A 270 -7.36 -3.84 -2.29
C PHE A 270 -7.88 -3.27 -3.62
N PRO A 271 -9.21 -3.09 -3.79
CA PRO A 271 -10.31 -3.41 -2.85
C PRO A 271 -10.89 -4.83 -3.01
N ASN A 272 -10.40 -5.62 -3.96
CA ASN A 272 -10.88 -6.96 -4.27
C ASN A 272 -10.18 -8.02 -3.40
N GLN A 273 -10.53 -8.03 -2.11
CA GLN A 273 -10.05 -9.00 -1.15
C GLN A 273 -11.13 -10.05 -0.85
N TRP A 274 -10.70 -11.25 -0.48
CA TRP A 274 -11.58 -12.35 -0.11
C TRP A 274 -10.95 -13.19 1.00
N THR A 275 -11.79 -13.98 1.65
CA THR A 275 -11.39 -14.82 2.76
C THR A 275 -11.04 -16.23 2.29
N TRP A 276 -10.47 -17.05 3.17
CA TRP A 276 -10.25 -18.45 2.85
C TRP A 276 -11.52 -19.24 2.54
N TRP A 277 -12.70 -18.81 3.01
CA TRP A 277 -14.01 -19.37 2.63
C TRP A 277 -14.32 -19.23 1.13
N ASP A 278 -13.71 -18.24 0.48
CA ASP A 278 -13.95 -17.94 -0.92
C ASP A 278 -12.90 -18.62 -1.82
N ASP A 279 -11.89 -19.29 -1.25
CA ASP A 279 -10.82 -19.98 -1.97
C ASP A 279 -11.11 -21.49 -2.09
N PRO A 280 -11.45 -22.01 -3.30
CA PRO A 280 -11.78 -23.42 -3.48
C PRO A 280 -10.64 -24.39 -3.14
N GLU A 281 -9.38 -23.95 -3.26
CA GLU A 281 -8.23 -24.79 -2.89
C GLU A 281 -8.16 -24.92 -1.37
N ILE A 282 -8.40 -23.82 -0.64
CA ILE A 282 -8.39 -23.84 0.82
C ILE A 282 -9.57 -24.63 1.38
N ILE A 283 -10.79 -24.44 0.87
CA ILE A 283 -11.97 -25.22 1.29
C ILE A 283 -11.71 -26.72 1.09
N LYS A 284 -11.10 -27.11 -0.03
CA LYS A 284 -10.76 -28.51 -0.29
C LYS A 284 -9.73 -29.05 0.72
N GLN A 285 -8.72 -28.25 1.06
CA GLN A 285 -7.75 -28.63 2.10
C GLN A 285 -8.42 -28.70 3.48
N GLY A 286 -9.29 -27.74 3.79
CA GLY A 286 -10.09 -27.71 5.02
C GLY A 286 -10.91 -28.96 5.22
N GLN A 287 -11.64 -29.37 4.17
CA GLN A 287 -12.38 -30.63 4.15
C GLN A 287 -11.46 -31.83 4.47
N THR A 288 -10.26 -31.90 3.87
CA THR A 288 -9.35 -33.03 4.16
C THR A 288 -8.87 -33.07 5.61
N VAL A 289 -8.66 -31.91 6.23
CA VAL A 289 -8.32 -31.79 7.66
C VAL A 289 -9.51 -32.17 8.52
N PHE A 290 -10.69 -31.63 8.21
CA PHE A 290 -11.93 -31.87 8.95
C PHE A 290 -12.32 -33.35 8.95
N GLU A 291 -12.16 -34.04 7.82
CA GLU A 291 -12.41 -35.48 7.68
C GLU A 291 -11.27 -36.37 8.22
N GLY A 292 -10.15 -35.77 8.65
CA GLY A 292 -8.99 -36.47 9.20
C GLY A 292 -8.19 -37.29 8.20
N THR A 293 -8.11 -36.79 6.97
CA THR A 293 -7.34 -37.40 5.86
C THR A 293 -6.06 -36.64 5.52
N GLU A 294 -5.83 -35.48 6.13
CA GLU A 294 -4.59 -34.70 5.99
C GLU A 294 -3.43 -35.38 6.75
N PRO A 295 -2.36 -35.82 6.06
CA PRO A 295 -1.22 -36.49 6.72
C PRO A 295 -0.52 -35.63 7.77
N ALA A 296 -0.48 -34.30 7.59
CA ALA A 296 0.17 -33.40 8.53
C ALA A 296 -0.59 -33.26 9.87
N THR A 297 -1.83 -33.74 9.95
CA THR A 297 -2.67 -33.74 11.15
C THR A 297 -3.26 -35.13 11.42
N GLU A 298 -2.47 -36.18 11.25
CA GLU A 298 -2.89 -37.55 11.59
C GLU A 298 -3.42 -37.60 13.04
N GLY A 299 -4.66 -38.06 13.20
CA GLY A 299 -5.35 -38.10 14.49
C GLY A 299 -6.31 -36.92 14.76
N LEU A 300 -6.25 -35.84 13.99
CA LEU A 300 -7.30 -34.81 13.97
C LEU A 300 -8.44 -35.29 13.07
N ASN A 301 -9.62 -35.55 13.63
CA ASN A 301 -10.79 -35.92 12.83
C ASN A 301 -12.06 -35.33 13.44
N CYS A 302 -12.48 -34.18 12.92
CA CYS A 302 -13.68 -33.46 13.37
C CYS A 302 -14.96 -34.21 12.97
N ALA A 303 -14.96 -34.82 11.78
CA ALA A 303 -16.11 -35.50 11.19
C ALA A 303 -16.57 -36.73 11.98
N VAL A 304 -15.71 -37.36 12.78
CA VAL A 304 -16.11 -38.48 13.66
C VAL A 304 -17.18 -38.05 14.67
N CYS A 305 -17.13 -36.80 15.15
CA CYS A 305 -18.10 -36.25 16.08
C CYS A 305 -19.20 -35.46 15.37
N HIS A 306 -18.80 -34.59 14.44
CA HIS A 306 -19.66 -33.59 13.81
C HIS A 306 -20.25 -34.00 12.46
N GLY A 307 -19.91 -35.19 11.95
CA GLY A 307 -20.33 -35.69 10.64
C GLY A 307 -19.64 -34.97 9.48
N LYS A 308 -19.43 -35.67 8.37
CA LYS A 308 -18.79 -35.09 7.16
C LYS A 308 -19.61 -33.96 6.54
N ASP A 309 -20.92 -34.01 6.74
CA ASP A 309 -21.87 -33.02 6.30
C ASP A 309 -22.26 -32.06 7.44
N GLY A 310 -21.55 -32.04 8.57
CA GLY A 310 -21.85 -31.16 9.70
C GLY A 310 -23.06 -31.58 10.54
N ILE A 311 -23.65 -32.76 10.28
CA ILE A 311 -24.69 -33.35 11.10
C ILE A 311 -24.03 -34.22 12.19
N PRO A 312 -24.30 -33.98 13.48
CA PRO A 312 -23.57 -34.62 14.56
C PRO A 312 -23.81 -36.13 14.60
N MET A 313 -22.72 -36.88 14.71
CA MET A 313 -22.70 -38.34 14.82
C MET A 313 -22.60 -38.82 16.28
N MET A 314 -22.35 -37.90 17.22
CA MET A 314 -22.29 -38.17 18.65
C MET A 314 -23.19 -37.24 19.45
N THR A 315 -23.79 -37.78 20.52
CA THR A 315 -24.63 -37.01 21.44
C THR A 315 -23.84 -35.89 22.10
N GLY A 316 -24.35 -34.66 21.99
CA GLY A 316 -23.72 -33.47 22.55
C GLY A 316 -22.67 -32.80 21.66
N ALA A 317 -22.40 -33.35 20.45
CA ALA A 317 -21.67 -32.62 19.43
C ALA A 317 -22.52 -31.50 18.84
N LEU A 318 -21.88 -30.37 18.52
CA LEU A 318 -22.52 -29.21 17.91
C LEU A 318 -22.99 -29.55 16.49
N ASP A 319 -24.25 -29.24 16.18
CA ASP A 319 -24.83 -29.37 14.85
C ASP A 319 -24.56 -28.11 14.02
N PHE A 320 -23.69 -28.24 13.02
CA PHE A 320 -23.30 -27.12 12.16
C PHE A 320 -24.36 -26.75 11.12
N ARG A 321 -25.39 -27.59 10.94
CA ARG A 321 -26.53 -27.30 10.05
C ARG A 321 -27.63 -26.48 10.73
N ASN A 322 -27.58 -26.36 12.05
CA ASN A 322 -28.51 -25.54 12.79
C ASN A 322 -27.94 -24.13 13.01
N GLU A 323 -28.23 -23.22 12.09
CA GLU A 323 -27.79 -21.81 12.17
C GLU A 323 -28.24 -21.08 13.46
N ASN A 324 -29.28 -21.58 14.13
CA ASN A 324 -29.84 -20.99 15.34
C ASN A 324 -29.27 -21.63 16.63
N HIS A 325 -28.24 -22.47 16.53
CA HIS A 325 -27.57 -23.00 17.70
C HIS A 325 -26.85 -21.87 18.46
N LYS A 326 -26.93 -21.90 19.79
CA LYS A 326 -26.23 -20.94 20.66
C LYS A 326 -24.84 -21.44 21.04
N ASP A 327 -23.97 -20.53 21.47
CA ASP A 327 -22.70 -20.93 22.08
C ASP A 327 -22.91 -21.70 23.38
N THR A 328 -21.90 -22.45 23.77
CA THR A 328 -21.91 -23.20 25.01
C THR A 328 -21.74 -22.27 26.21
N ASP A 329 -22.66 -22.40 27.14
CA ASP A 329 -22.68 -21.83 28.49
C ASP A 329 -21.60 -22.42 29.43
N LYS A 330 -20.89 -23.46 28.99
CA LYS A 330 -19.78 -24.09 29.74
C LYS A 330 -18.47 -23.31 29.67
N MET A 331 -18.40 -22.29 28.81
CA MET A 331 -17.19 -21.49 28.60
C MET A 331 -17.32 -20.11 29.25
N PRO A 332 -16.25 -19.57 29.87
CA PRO A 332 -16.29 -18.25 30.51
C PRO A 332 -16.34 -17.10 29.51
N ASP A 333 -15.91 -17.34 28.27
CA ASP A 333 -15.97 -16.39 27.15
C ASP A 333 -17.11 -16.72 26.19
N HIS A 334 -18.23 -17.23 26.71
CA HIS A 334 -19.44 -17.48 25.93
C HIS A 334 -20.05 -16.17 25.41
N ILE A 335 -20.77 -16.27 24.30
CA ILE A 335 -21.60 -15.18 23.78
C ILE A 335 -23.04 -15.66 23.54
N ASP A 336 -23.99 -14.74 23.51
CA ASP A 336 -25.42 -15.06 23.31
C ASP A 336 -25.83 -15.14 21.82
N ASP A 337 -24.88 -14.93 20.91
CA ASP A 337 -25.11 -14.93 19.47
C ASP A 337 -25.38 -16.34 18.92
N LEU A 338 -26.08 -16.37 17.79
CA LEU A 338 -26.41 -17.59 17.06
C LEU A 338 -25.24 -18.03 16.18
N LEU A 339 -25.15 -19.31 15.86
CA LEU A 339 -24.08 -19.91 15.08
C LEU A 339 -23.75 -19.14 13.79
N LYS A 340 -24.78 -18.69 13.06
CA LYS A 340 -24.62 -17.89 11.83
C LYS A 340 -23.96 -16.52 12.02
N ASP A 341 -23.99 -16.00 13.25
CA ASP A 341 -23.49 -14.68 13.62
C ASP A 341 -22.18 -14.80 14.44
N TRP A 342 -21.64 -16.01 14.61
CA TRP A 342 -20.40 -16.21 15.35
C TRP A 342 -19.20 -15.59 14.63
N PRO A 343 -18.35 -14.82 15.33
CA PRO A 343 -17.11 -14.33 14.74
C PRO A 343 -16.10 -15.47 14.57
N ASP A 344 -15.21 -15.36 13.59
CA ASP A 344 -14.12 -16.32 13.33
C ASP A 344 -13.30 -16.65 14.59
N ALA A 345 -12.99 -15.62 15.40
CA ALA A 345 -12.28 -15.80 16.66
C ALA A 345 -12.96 -16.78 17.62
N LEU A 346 -14.30 -16.87 17.60
CA LEU A 346 -15.04 -17.78 18.48
C LEU A 346 -14.90 -19.22 18.01
N TRP A 347 -15.12 -19.48 16.72
CA TRP A 347 -14.88 -20.79 16.09
C TRP A 347 -13.49 -21.31 16.44
N TYR A 348 -12.50 -20.48 16.17
CA TYR A 348 -11.12 -20.75 16.46
C TYR A 348 -10.83 -21.05 17.92
N LYS A 349 -11.40 -20.30 18.86
CA LYS A 349 -11.25 -20.57 20.29
C LYS A 349 -11.90 -21.88 20.71
N ARG A 350 -13.07 -22.25 20.16
CA ARG A 350 -13.77 -23.51 20.50
C ARG A 350 -12.99 -24.72 19.98
N VAL A 351 -12.38 -24.62 18.81
CA VAL A 351 -11.49 -25.66 18.27
C VAL A 351 -10.18 -25.73 19.06
N THR A 352 -9.53 -24.60 19.32
CA THR A 352 -8.20 -24.58 19.93
C THR A 352 -8.19 -24.87 21.43
N ARG A 353 -9.20 -24.39 22.17
CA ARG A 353 -9.31 -24.56 23.63
C ARG A 353 -10.16 -25.76 24.03
N GLY A 354 -10.89 -26.34 23.09
CA GLY A 354 -11.89 -27.35 23.38
C GLY A 354 -13.08 -26.76 24.16
N VAL A 355 -14.00 -27.63 24.56
CA VAL A 355 -15.17 -27.23 25.36
C VAL A 355 -15.16 -27.98 26.69
N THR A 356 -15.10 -27.22 27.79
CA THR A 356 -15.04 -27.76 29.16
C THR A 356 -16.20 -28.72 29.42
N GLY A 357 -15.92 -29.89 30.00
CA GLY A 357 -16.96 -30.87 30.33
C GLY A 357 -17.66 -31.44 29.08
N SER A 358 -16.93 -31.60 27.98
CA SER A 358 -17.36 -32.27 26.76
C SER A 358 -16.21 -33.12 26.18
N PRO A 359 -16.49 -34.01 25.21
CA PRO A 359 -15.45 -34.72 24.46
C PRO A 359 -14.62 -33.85 23.51
N MET A 360 -14.96 -32.57 23.31
CA MET A 360 -14.22 -31.69 22.39
C MET A 360 -12.88 -31.26 22.99
N ALA A 361 -11.80 -31.83 22.46
CA ALA A 361 -10.44 -31.64 22.97
C ALA A 361 -9.83 -30.26 22.61
N PRO A 362 -8.83 -29.78 23.38
CA PRO A 362 -8.11 -28.53 23.11
C PRO A 362 -7.05 -28.70 22.01
N TRP A 363 -7.48 -28.77 20.75
CA TRP A 363 -6.61 -29.09 19.61
C TRP A 363 -5.47 -28.10 19.37
N GLY A 364 -5.58 -26.87 19.87
CA GLY A 364 -4.55 -25.82 19.72
C GLY A 364 -3.23 -26.14 20.44
N THR A 365 -3.23 -27.13 21.33
CA THR A 365 -2.00 -27.62 22.00
C THR A 365 -1.39 -28.83 21.32
N ILE A 366 -2.08 -29.42 20.33
CA ILE A 366 -1.75 -30.71 19.72
C ILE A 366 -1.36 -30.52 18.26
N PHE A 367 -2.09 -29.68 17.52
CA PHE A 367 -1.94 -29.53 16.08
C PHE A 367 -1.55 -28.11 15.67
N PRO A 368 -0.86 -27.94 14.52
CA PRO A 368 -0.51 -26.63 14.02
C PRO A 368 -1.76 -25.82 13.68
N HIS A 369 -1.77 -24.58 14.18
CA HIS A 369 -2.90 -23.67 14.04
C HIS A 369 -3.32 -23.33 12.60
N LEU A 370 -2.41 -23.50 11.62
CA LEU A 370 -2.74 -23.39 10.20
C LEU A 370 -3.86 -24.35 9.81
N TYR A 371 -3.72 -25.62 10.21
CA TYR A 371 -4.69 -26.65 9.86
C TYR A 371 -5.99 -26.49 10.65
N LEU A 372 -5.93 -25.97 11.88
CA LEU A 372 -7.13 -25.67 12.66
C LEU A 372 -7.96 -24.57 11.99
N TRP A 373 -7.32 -23.51 11.49
CA TRP A 373 -8.00 -22.50 10.67
C TRP A 373 -8.54 -23.08 9.36
N LYS A 374 -7.79 -23.97 8.69
CA LYS A 374 -8.28 -24.63 7.48
C LYS A 374 -9.47 -25.54 7.76
N ALA A 375 -9.50 -26.26 8.88
CA ALA A 375 -10.62 -27.13 9.22
C ALA A 375 -11.92 -26.37 9.48
N GLU A 376 -11.82 -25.07 9.77
CA GLU A 376 -12.97 -24.19 9.83
C GLU A 376 -13.46 -23.89 8.41
N ALA A 377 -12.55 -23.51 7.48
CA ALA A 377 -12.79 -23.19 6.06
C ALA A 377 -13.52 -24.28 5.27
#